data_AF-A0A7S0PUA3-F1
#
_entry.id   AF-A0A7S0PUA3-F1
#
_cell.length_a   1.000
_cell.length_b   1.000
_cell.length_c   1.000
_cell.angle_alpha   90.00
_cell.angle_beta   90.00
_cell.angle_gamma   90.00
#
_symmetry.space_group_name_H-M   'P 1'
#
loop_
_entity.id
_entity.type
_entity.pdbx_description
1 polymer ?
#
loop_
_entity_poly.entity_id
_entity_poly.type
_entity_poly.pdbx_seq_one_letter_code
_entity_poly.pdbx_strand_id
1 'polypeptide(L)'
;KNGEMSTESLRIVVISDTHGFESQLRHLPGPDEPSDRRLDMLPPADVLVHCGDFSNHKGKRAANKLDTFLASQTHIPTKIVVRGNHDSGGPAKLLFPRSNALYAT
;
A
#
# COMPACT_ATOMS: atom_id res chain seq x y z
N LYS A 1 -25.63 -31.49 15.52
CA LYS A 1 -24.21 -31.14 15.30
C LYS A 1 -24.20 -29.80 14.57
N ASN A 2 -24.02 -28.70 15.30
CA ASN A 2 -23.94 -27.37 14.69
C ASN A 2 -22.50 -27.20 14.23
N GLY A 3 -22.29 -27.21 12.91
CA GLY A 3 -20.99 -26.90 12.32
C GLY A 3 -20.76 -25.40 12.45
N GLU A 4 -19.91 -25.01 13.39
CA GLU A 4 -19.43 -23.64 13.52
C GLU A 4 -18.60 -23.33 12.26
N MET A 5 -19.11 -22.45 11.40
CA MET A 5 -18.35 -21.96 10.23
C MET A 5 -17.23 -21.07 10.77
N SER A 6 -15.99 -21.56 10.81
CA SER A 6 -14.86 -20.72 11.16
C SER A 6 -14.64 -19.69 10.05
N THR A 7 -14.98 -18.44 10.31
CA THR A 7 -14.62 -17.34 9.42
C THR A 7 -13.17 -16.97 9.70
N GLU A 8 -12.29 -17.16 8.72
CA GLU A 8 -10.93 -16.65 8.83
C GLU A 8 -10.96 -15.12 8.87
N SER A 9 -10.16 -14.53 9.76
CA SER A 9 -10.05 -13.08 9.89
C SER A 9 -9.13 -12.53 8.81
N LEU A 10 -9.56 -11.47 8.14
CA LEU A 10 -8.75 -10.75 7.14
C LEU A 10 -8.21 -9.46 7.75
N ARG A 11 -6.91 -9.20 7.64
CA ARG A 11 -6.30 -7.95 8.07
C ARG A 11 -5.96 -7.06 6.88
N ILE A 12 -6.48 -5.85 6.92
CA ILE A 12 -6.30 -4.86 5.86
C ILE A 12 -5.55 -3.65 6.42
N VAL A 13 -4.49 -3.23 5.72
CA VAL A 13 -3.88 -1.92 5.92
C VAL A 13 -4.41 -0.98 4.85
N VAL A 14 -4.97 0.15 5.29
CA VAL A 14 -5.52 1.18 4.41
C VAL A 14 -4.69 2.44 4.57
N ILE A 15 -4.22 2.97 3.46
CA ILE A 15 -3.45 4.21 3.36
C ILE A 15 -4.06 5.10 2.27
N SER A 16 -3.87 6.41 2.34
CA SER A 16 -4.44 7.36 1.37
C SER A 16 -3.64 8.65 1.37
N ASP A 17 -3.83 9.46 0.33
CA ASP A 17 -3.37 10.85 0.27
C ASP A 17 -1.88 11.00 0.62
N THR A 18 -1.08 10.01 0.21
CA THR A 18 0.34 9.97 0.56
C THR A 18 1.09 11.08 -0.15
N HIS A 19 0.60 11.55 -1.30
CA HIS A 19 1.18 12.67 -2.03
C HIS A 19 2.70 12.49 -2.29
N GLY A 20 3.16 11.24 -2.43
CA GLY A 20 4.56 10.88 -2.60
C GLY A 20 5.37 10.81 -1.31
N PHE A 21 4.74 10.76 -0.14
CA PHE A 21 5.36 10.64 1.18
C PHE A 21 5.11 9.27 1.83
N GLU A 22 4.91 8.22 1.05
CA GLU A 22 4.63 6.85 1.55
C GLU A 22 5.69 6.36 2.52
N SER A 23 6.95 6.78 2.33
CA SER A 23 8.05 6.43 3.23
C SER A 23 7.91 6.99 4.64
N GLN A 24 7.02 7.95 4.89
CA GLN A 24 6.73 8.46 6.24
C GLN A 24 5.74 7.56 6.99
N LEU A 25 5.00 6.70 6.29
CA LEU A 25 4.09 5.72 6.89
C LEU A 25 4.81 4.50 7.49
N ARG A 26 6.13 4.46 7.31
CA ARG A 26 7.03 3.49 7.89
C ARG A 26 6.85 3.45 9.41
N HIS A 27 6.80 2.24 9.95
CA HIS A 27 6.63 2.06 11.38
C HIS A 27 7.89 2.57 12.09
N LEU A 28 7.75 3.69 12.82
CA LEU A 28 8.75 4.07 13.81
C LEU A 28 8.54 3.13 15.00
N PRO A 29 9.57 2.38 15.43
CA PRO A 29 9.43 1.52 16.60
C PRO A 29 9.05 2.39 17.78
N GLY A 30 8.07 1.93 18.56
CA GLY A 30 7.82 2.51 19.87
C GLY A 30 9.06 2.39 20.76
N PRO A 31 9.17 3.18 21.84
CA PRO A 31 10.34 3.19 22.72
C PRO A 31 10.70 1.81 23.29
N ASP A 32 9.75 0.88 23.32
CA ASP A 32 9.89 -0.48 23.88
C ASP A 32 9.91 -1.60 22.80
N GLU A 33 9.87 -1.26 21.51
CA GLU A 33 9.83 -2.27 20.43
C GLU A 33 11.25 -2.63 19.94
N PRO A 34 11.54 -3.92 19.64
CA PRO A 34 12.85 -4.36 19.17
C PRO A 34 13.24 -3.66 17.86
N SER A 35 14.46 -3.09 17.83
CA SER A 35 15.04 -2.38 16.66
C SER A 35 15.27 -3.27 15.43
N ASP A 36 15.12 -4.59 15.55
CA ASP A 36 15.30 -5.57 14.48
C ASP A 36 14.10 -5.69 13.53
N ARG A 37 12.96 -5.03 13.83
CA ARG A 37 11.93 -4.88 12.80
C ARG A 37 12.45 -3.94 11.73
N ARG A 38 12.43 -4.40 10.47
CA ARG A 38 12.72 -3.55 9.31
C ARG A 38 11.85 -2.30 9.42
N LEU A 39 12.48 -1.17 9.74
CA LEU A 39 11.88 0.16 9.91
C LEU A 39 11.06 0.59 8.69
N ASP A 40 11.21 -0.10 7.57
CA ASP A 40 10.62 0.24 6.28
C ASP A 40 9.28 -0.44 5.98
N MET A 41 8.75 -1.24 6.92
CA MET A 41 7.57 -2.07 6.68
C MET A 41 6.34 -1.54 7.39
N LEU A 42 5.21 -1.59 6.69
CA LEU A 42 3.88 -1.39 7.26
C LEU A 42 3.53 -2.54 8.23
N PRO A 43 2.52 -2.37 9.10
CA PRO A 43 2.05 -3.46 9.96
C PRO A 43 1.73 -4.73 9.16
N PRO A 44 1.82 -5.94 9.76
CA PRO A 44 1.44 -7.16 9.07
C PRO A 44 -0.01 -7.08 8.58
N ALA A 45 -0.28 -7.49 7.34
CA ALA A 45 -1.60 -7.48 6.72
C ALA A 45 -1.66 -8.47 5.56
N ASP A 46 -2.88 -8.87 5.20
CA ASP A 46 -3.15 -9.73 4.03
C ASP A 46 -3.37 -8.88 2.76
N VAL A 47 -3.92 -7.68 2.96
CA VAL A 47 -4.24 -6.73 1.89
C VAL A 47 -3.77 -5.32 2.27
N LEU A 48 -3.12 -4.65 1.32
CA LEU A 48 -2.85 -3.21 1.37
C LEU A 48 -3.77 -2.51 0.36
N VAL A 49 -4.52 -1.52 0.82
CA VAL A 49 -5.33 -0.64 -0.03
C VAL A 49 -4.79 0.79 0.05
N HIS A 50 -4.43 1.35 -1.10
CA HIS A 50 -4.12 2.77 -1.26
C HIS A 50 -5.33 3.47 -1.89
N CYS A 51 -6.01 4.36 -1.16
CA CYS A 51 -7.29 4.95 -1.58
C CYS A 51 -7.16 6.11 -2.59
N GLY A 52 -5.95 6.46 -2.99
CA GLY A 52 -5.67 7.40 -4.08
C GLY A 52 -4.84 8.58 -3.61
N ASP A 53 -4.57 9.51 -4.52
CA ASP A 53 -3.78 10.72 -4.28
C ASP A 53 -2.37 10.40 -3.79
N PHE A 54 -1.76 9.37 -4.39
CA PHE A 54 -0.36 9.04 -4.14
C PHE A 54 0.60 10.04 -4.78
N SER A 55 0.10 10.98 -5.59
CA SER A 55 0.93 11.94 -6.29
C SER A 55 0.70 13.39 -5.87
N ASN A 56 1.81 14.12 -5.72
CA ASN A 56 1.82 15.58 -5.63
C ASN A 56 1.90 16.27 -7.01
N HIS A 57 2.30 15.54 -8.05
CA HIS A 57 2.46 16.04 -9.41
C HIS A 57 2.05 14.99 -10.45
N LYS A 58 1.38 15.38 -11.53
CA LYS A 58 0.91 14.43 -12.55
C LYS A 58 2.07 13.62 -13.16
N GLY A 59 1.92 12.28 -13.29
CA GLY A 59 2.74 11.49 -14.22
C GLY A 59 3.38 10.19 -13.69
N LYS A 60 4.06 9.48 -14.61
CA LYS A 60 4.63 8.12 -14.41
C LYS A 60 5.68 8.02 -13.30
N ARG A 61 6.30 9.14 -12.91
CA ARG A 61 7.35 9.13 -11.86
C ARG A 61 6.77 8.84 -10.48
N ALA A 62 5.59 9.39 -10.16
CA ALA A 62 4.92 9.13 -8.89
C ALA A 62 4.47 7.67 -8.80
N ALA A 63 3.88 7.14 -9.88
CA ALA A 63 3.51 5.72 -9.96
C ALA A 63 4.72 4.79 -9.75
N ASN A 64 5.87 5.09 -10.34
CA ASN A 64 7.10 4.32 -10.12
C ASN A 64 7.61 4.38 -8.66
N LYS A 65 7.48 5.55 -8.02
CA LYS A 65 7.86 5.72 -6.61
C LYS A 65 6.95 4.89 -5.71
N LEU A 66 5.64 4.99 -5.91
CA LEU A 66 4.66 4.17 -5.21
C LEU A 66 4.90 2.68 -5.47
N ASP A 67 5.13 2.27 -6.71
CA ASP A 67 5.41 0.86 -7.06
C ASP A 67 6.63 0.30 -6.31
N THR A 68 7.68 1.10 -6.18
CA THR A 68 8.87 0.73 -5.38
C THR A 68 8.53 0.58 -3.90
N PHE A 69 7.75 1.54 -3.35
CA PHE A 69 7.31 1.47 -1.97
C PHE A 69 6.45 0.23 -1.72
N LEU A 70 5.45 -0.02 -2.56
CA LEU A 70 4.57 -1.19 -2.45
C LEU A 70 5.37 -2.49 -2.59
N ALA A 71 6.32 -2.57 -3.51
CA ALA A 71 7.16 -3.76 -3.70
C ALA A 71 8.02 -4.10 -2.47
N SER A 72 8.41 -3.09 -1.68
CA SER A 72 9.15 -3.32 -0.42
C SER A 72 8.29 -3.95 0.68
N GLN A 73 6.96 -3.89 0.56
CA GLN A 73 6.01 -4.55 1.47
C GLN A 73 5.84 -6.02 1.08
N THR A 74 6.92 -6.80 1.22
CA THR A 74 7.00 -8.20 0.78
C THR A 74 6.12 -9.15 1.60
N HIS A 75 5.74 -8.75 2.81
CA HIS A 75 4.91 -9.51 3.73
C HIS A 75 3.41 -9.39 3.46
N ILE A 76 2.98 -8.40 2.67
CA ILE A 76 1.57 -8.18 2.33
C ILE A 76 1.35 -8.69 0.90
N PRO A 77 0.67 -9.82 0.67
CA PRO A 77 0.60 -10.43 -0.67
C PRO A 77 -0.27 -9.64 -1.64
N THR A 78 -1.38 -9.05 -1.17
CA THR A 78 -2.35 -8.37 -2.05
C THR A 78 -2.25 -6.86 -1.91
N LYS A 79 -2.23 -6.15 -3.04
CA LYS A 79 -2.09 -4.69 -3.07
C LYS A 79 -3.07 -4.10 -4.09
N ILE A 80 -3.85 -3.11 -3.65
CA ILE A 80 -4.84 -2.41 -4.47
C ILE A 80 -4.56 -0.92 -4.38
N VAL A 81 -4.56 -0.23 -5.53
CA VAL A 81 -4.43 1.21 -5.63
C VAL A 81 -5.65 1.74 -6.37
N VAL A 82 -6.41 2.61 -5.71
CA VAL A 82 -7.53 3.33 -6.32
C VAL A 82 -7.01 4.65 -6.87
N ARG A 83 -7.58 5.10 -8.00
CA ARG A 83 -7.28 6.39 -8.58
C ARG A 83 -7.89 7.53 -7.75
N GLY A 84 -7.05 8.45 -7.28
CA GLY A 84 -7.50 9.72 -6.72
C GLY A 84 -7.61 10.84 -7.74
N ASN A 85 -8.13 12.00 -7.32
CA ASN A 85 -8.28 13.18 -8.18
C ASN A 85 -6.95 13.88 -8.47
N HIS A 86 -5.97 13.85 -7.56
CA HIS A 86 -4.62 14.38 -7.79
C HIS A 86 -3.76 13.45 -8.67
N ASP A 87 -4.18 12.20 -8.85
CA ASP A 87 -3.56 11.26 -9.80
C ASP A 87 -4.02 11.50 -11.25
N SER A 88 -4.98 12.42 -11.46
CA SER A 88 -5.59 12.72 -12.76
C SER A 88 -4.66 13.50 -13.69
N GLY A 89 -4.15 12.83 -14.71
CA GLY A 89 -3.17 13.39 -15.65
C GLY A 89 -2.22 12.35 -16.23
N GLY A 90 -2.18 11.17 -15.63
CA GLY A 90 -1.59 9.98 -16.22
C GLY A 90 -2.55 9.26 -17.19
N PRO A 91 -2.09 8.14 -17.78
CA PRO A 91 -2.94 7.26 -18.58
C PRO A 91 -4.13 6.73 -17.77
N ALA A 92 -5.21 6.35 -18.45
CA ALA A 92 -6.41 5.75 -17.84
C ALA A 92 -6.08 4.50 -17.00
N LYS A 93 -4.98 3.82 -17.31
CA LYS A 93 -4.47 2.67 -16.57
C LYS A 93 -3.00 2.85 -16.23
N LEU A 94 -2.65 2.69 -14.96
CA LEU A 94 -1.29 2.58 -14.49
C LEU A 94 -0.93 1.11 -14.26
N LEU A 95 0.35 0.79 -14.44
CA LEU A 95 0.91 -0.53 -14.18
C LEU A 95 1.92 -0.42 -13.05
N PHE A 96 1.91 -1.43 -12.19
CA PHE A 96 2.76 -1.55 -11.02
C PHE A 96 3.62 -2.83 -11.14
N PRO A 97 4.59 -2.86 -12.07
CA PRO A 97 5.31 -4.09 -12.43
C PRO A 97 6.20 -4.66 -11.33
N ARG A 98 6.59 -3.88 -10.31
CA ARG A 98 7.41 -4.38 -9.19
C ARG A 98 6.56 -4.98 -8.09
N SER A 99 5.45 -4.32 -7.77
CA SER A 99 4.59 -4.70 -6.66
C SER A 99 3.41 -5.59 -7.04
N ASN A 100 3.13 -5.71 -8.34
CA ASN A 100 1.93 -6.35 -8.90
C ASN A 100 0.63 -5.77 -8.34
N ALA A 101 0.64 -4.51 -7.89
CA ALA A 101 -0.56 -3.87 -7.37
C ALA A 101 -1.63 -3.73 -8.46
N LEU A 102 -2.86 -4.07 -8.10
CA LEU A 102 -4.04 -3.84 -8.93
C LEU A 102 -4.37 -2.36 -8.91
N TYR A 103 -4.44 -1.73 -10.08
CA TYR A 103 -4.93 -0.36 -10.22
C TYR A 103 -6.41 -0.35 -10.61
N ALA A 104 -7.24 0.25 -9.75
CA ALA A 104 -8.69 0.40 -9.94
C ALA A 104 -9.03 1.89 -10.18
N THR A 105 -9.97 2.14 -11.09
CA THR A 105 -10.38 3.49 -11.54
C THR A 105 -11.87 3.66 -11.54
#